data_AF-A0A699UZM0-F1
#
_entry.id   AF-A0A699UZM0-F1
#
_cell.length_a   1.000
_cell.length_b   1.000
_cell.length_c   1.000
_cell.angle_alpha   90.00
_cell.angle_beta   90.00
_cell.angle_gamma   90.00
#
_symmetry.space_group_name_H-M   'P 1'
#
loop_
_entity.id
_entity.type
_entity.pdbx_description
1 polymer ?
#
loop_
_entity_poly.entity_id
_entity_poly.type
_entity_poly.pdbx_seq_one_letter_code
_entity_poly.pdbx_strand_id
1 'polypeptide(L)'
;DFRDYEVANRPRLSKGELAEEVATKAFHTLGALYAGSRANHPELRPLASAVRPWPDTLRVVLLLEKDAPPHPGVAGHLSTRNKLKRESYAELEDKLLTDLQQKLAPFRIQVAVYSCATVPAREHWTATLQS
;
A
#
# COMPACT_ATOMS: atom_id res chain seq x y z
N ASP A 1 5.40 -4.28 -3.26
CA ASP A 1 5.23 -5.57 -2.58
C ASP A 1 6.06 -5.51 -1.31
N PHE A 2 5.41 -5.57 -0.16
CA PHE A 2 6.04 -5.43 1.16
C PHE A 2 5.92 -6.71 2.00
N ARG A 3 5.74 -7.86 1.33
CA ARG A 3 5.83 -9.20 1.95
C ARG A 3 7.24 -9.43 2.51
N ASP A 4 7.34 -10.06 3.68
CA ASP A 4 8.52 -10.32 4.52
C ASP A 4 9.18 -9.12 5.20
N TYR A 5 8.57 -7.93 5.16
CA TYR A 5 9.14 -6.69 5.73
C TYR A 5 8.47 -6.22 7.02
N GLU A 6 7.64 -7.01 7.71
CA GLU A 6 6.87 -6.57 8.89
C GLU A 6 7.75 -5.90 9.96
N VAL A 7 8.82 -6.58 10.40
CA VAL A 7 9.73 -6.08 11.45
C VAL A 7 10.45 -4.81 11.00
N ALA A 8 10.85 -4.73 9.73
CA ALA A 8 11.54 -3.59 9.15
C ALA A 8 10.59 -2.41 8.91
N ASN A 9 9.33 -2.66 8.58
CA ASN A 9 8.34 -1.64 8.27
C ASN A 9 7.70 -1.03 9.51
N ARG A 10 7.63 -1.75 10.64
CA ARG A 10 7.06 -1.23 11.89
C ARG A 10 7.71 0.09 12.38
N PRO A 11 9.04 0.24 12.46
CA PRO A 11 9.65 1.53 12.80
C PRO A 11 9.42 2.58 11.70
N ARG A 12 9.38 2.19 10.43
CA ARG A 12 9.20 3.09 9.28
C ARG A 12 7.78 3.64 9.19
N LEU A 13 6.79 2.83 9.57
CA LEU A 13 5.40 3.23 9.78
C LEU A 13 5.30 4.26 10.90
N SER A 14 5.95 4.01 12.05
CA SER A 14 5.89 4.96 13.17
C SER A 14 6.50 6.33 12.82
N LYS A 15 7.58 6.34 12.04
CA LYS A 15 8.33 7.55 11.63
C LYS A 15 7.75 8.26 10.41
N GLY A 16 6.77 7.68 9.72
CA GLY A 16 6.19 8.24 8.49
C GLY A 16 7.05 8.07 7.23
N GLU A 17 8.23 7.45 7.35
CA GLU A 17 9.17 7.20 6.24
C GLU A 17 8.53 6.34 5.13
N LEU A 18 7.67 5.39 5.50
CA LEU A 18 6.98 4.54 4.52
C LEU A 18 5.98 5.35 3.69
N ALA A 19 5.26 6.30 4.30
CA ALA A 19 4.32 7.17 3.59
C ALA A 19 5.05 8.02 2.55
N GLU A 20 6.22 8.56 2.91
CA GLU A 20 7.06 9.36 2.02
C GLU A 20 7.63 8.53 0.86
N GLU A 21 8.13 7.32 1.13
CA GLU A 21 8.62 6.44 0.08
C GLU A 21 7.52 6.07 -0.91
N VAL A 22 6.34 5.67 -0.41
CA VAL A 22 5.20 5.28 -1.26
C VAL A 22 4.73 6.46 -2.10
N ALA A 23 4.60 7.65 -1.51
CA ALA A 23 4.24 8.85 -2.25
C ALA A 23 5.27 9.17 -3.34
N THR A 24 6.57 9.13 -3.01
CA THR A 24 7.66 9.36 -3.96
C THR A 24 7.64 8.37 -5.12
N LYS A 25 7.45 7.08 -4.83
CA LYS A 25 7.32 6.03 -5.87
C LYS A 25 6.11 6.26 -6.76
N ALA A 26 4.96 6.64 -6.19
CA ALA A 26 3.77 6.97 -6.97
C ALA A 26 4.06 8.14 -7.92
N PHE A 27 4.67 9.22 -7.44
CA PHE A 27 5.04 10.36 -8.28
C PHE A 27 6.01 10.02 -9.39
N HIS A 28 7.11 9.32 -9.07
CA HIS A 28 8.10 8.94 -10.07
C HIS A 28 7.51 8.03 -11.14
N THR A 29 6.62 7.10 -10.75
CA THR A 29 5.96 6.20 -11.70
C THR A 29 5.06 6.98 -12.65
N LEU A 30 4.22 7.88 -12.13
CA LEU A 30 3.34 8.70 -12.96
C LEU A 30 4.12 9.66 -13.85
N GLY A 31 5.16 10.30 -13.30
CA GLY A 31 6.05 11.19 -14.04
C GLY A 31 6.78 10.45 -15.16
N ALA A 32 7.29 9.25 -14.90
CA ALA A 32 7.95 8.41 -15.90
C ALA A 32 6.98 7.97 -17.00
N LEU A 33 5.75 7.55 -16.65
CA LEU A 33 4.74 7.19 -17.64
C LEU A 33 4.34 8.40 -18.48
N TYR A 34 4.18 9.58 -17.89
CA TYR A 34 3.87 10.81 -18.61
C TYR A 34 4.99 11.24 -19.54
N ALA A 35 6.22 11.37 -19.02
CA ALA A 35 7.38 11.79 -19.79
C ALA A 35 7.71 10.77 -20.89
N GLY A 36 7.72 9.48 -20.56
CA GLY A 36 7.96 8.39 -21.52
C GLY A 36 6.91 8.35 -22.62
N SER A 37 5.64 8.57 -22.27
CA SER A 37 4.56 8.65 -23.24
C SER A 37 4.71 9.87 -24.17
N ARG A 38 5.12 11.03 -23.64
CA ARG A 38 5.35 12.24 -24.43
C ARG A 38 6.59 12.11 -25.34
N ALA A 39 7.63 11.45 -24.87
CA ALA A 39 8.88 11.22 -25.60
C ALA A 39 8.81 10.04 -26.59
N ASN A 40 7.67 9.35 -26.70
CA ASN A 40 7.51 8.12 -27.48
C ASN A 40 8.56 7.04 -27.14
N HIS A 41 8.90 6.91 -25.86
CA HIS A 41 9.87 5.91 -25.41
C HIS A 41 9.29 4.50 -25.63
N PRO A 42 9.95 3.61 -26.42
CA PRO A 42 9.36 2.34 -26.83
C PRO A 42 8.97 1.42 -25.67
N GLU A 43 9.83 1.34 -24.65
CA GLU A 43 9.64 0.45 -23.49
C GLU A 43 8.45 0.86 -22.61
N LEU A 44 8.15 2.16 -22.56
CA LEU A 44 7.05 2.69 -21.75
C LEU A 44 5.75 2.74 -22.55
N ARG A 45 5.78 2.49 -23.87
CA ARG A 45 4.62 2.61 -24.75
C ARG A 45 3.45 1.70 -24.33
N PRO A 46 3.66 0.40 -24.00
CA PRO A 46 2.56 -0.49 -23.57
C PRO A 46 1.89 -0.02 -22.28
N LEU A 47 2.70 0.47 -21.34
CA LEU A 47 2.21 0.98 -20.06
C LEU A 47 1.50 2.33 -20.24
N ALA A 48 2.10 3.24 -21.02
CA ALA A 48 1.54 4.54 -21.34
C ALA A 48 0.19 4.43 -22.07
N SER A 49 0.00 3.43 -22.93
CA SER A 49 -1.30 3.20 -23.57
C SER A 49 -2.37 2.75 -22.58
N ALA A 50 -2.00 2.05 -21.51
CA ALA A 50 -2.95 1.59 -20.48
C ALA A 50 -3.46 2.73 -19.59
N VAL A 51 -2.70 3.82 -19.46
CA VAL A 51 -3.08 5.03 -18.71
C VAL A 51 -3.57 6.17 -19.62
N ARG A 52 -3.76 5.94 -20.93
CA ARG A 52 -4.32 6.95 -21.84
C ARG A 52 -5.80 6.65 -22.18
N PRO A 53 -6.69 7.65 -22.16
CA PRO A 53 -6.46 9.03 -21.71
C PRO A 53 -6.10 9.07 -20.21
N TRP A 54 -5.31 10.07 -19.80
CA TRP A 54 -4.90 10.22 -18.41
C TRP A 54 -6.14 10.29 -17.53
N PRO A 55 -6.30 9.38 -16.56
CA PRO A 55 -7.51 9.35 -15.75
C PRO A 55 -7.58 10.60 -14.88
N ASP A 56 -8.80 11.14 -14.71
CA ASP A 56 -9.07 12.30 -13.85
C ASP A 56 -8.78 12.01 -12.37
N THR A 57 -8.76 10.72 -12.00
CA THR A 57 -8.47 10.24 -10.65
C THR A 57 -7.66 8.97 -10.74
N LEU A 58 -6.56 8.93 -10.00
CA LEU A 58 -5.70 7.75 -9.87
C LEU A 58 -5.89 7.17 -8.48
N ARG A 59 -5.77 5.85 -8.35
CA ARG A 59 -5.87 5.18 -7.05
C ARG A 59 -4.61 4.36 -6.79
N VAL A 60 -3.92 4.68 -5.70
CA VAL A 60 -2.80 3.90 -5.17
C VAL A 60 -3.36 2.90 -4.16
N VAL A 61 -3.17 1.61 -4.45
CA VAL A 61 -3.54 0.53 -3.55
C VAL A 61 -2.27 -0.01 -2.91
N LEU A 62 -2.13 0.20 -1.60
CA LEU A 62 -1.00 -0.30 -0.83
C LEU A 62 -1.41 -1.58 -0.09
N LEU A 63 -0.70 -2.66 -0.36
CA LEU A 63 -0.87 -3.94 0.31
C LEU A 63 0.19 -4.09 1.42
N LEU A 64 -0.26 -4.23 2.66
CA LEU A 64 0.58 -4.47 3.83
C LEU A 64 0.45 -5.92 4.26
N GLU A 65 1.57 -6.56 4.56
CA GLU A 65 1.54 -7.86 5.22
C GLU A 65 1.23 -7.70 6.70
N LYS A 66 0.39 -8.60 7.21
CA LYS A 66 0.11 -8.76 8.64
C LYS A 66 0.30 -10.23 8.97
N ASP A 67 1.07 -10.54 10.01
CA ASP A 67 1.03 -11.87 10.63
C ASP A 67 -0.44 -12.29 10.85
N ALA A 68 -0.83 -13.42 10.27
CA ALA A 68 -2.11 -14.03 10.59
C ALA A 68 -2.11 -14.30 12.10
N PRO A 69 -3.14 -13.85 12.84
CA PRO A 69 -3.18 -14.14 14.26
C PRO A 69 -3.18 -15.65 14.47
N PRO A 70 -2.50 -16.16 15.53
CA PRO A 70 -2.53 -17.58 15.83
C PRO A 70 -3.98 -18.06 15.96
N HIS A 71 -4.26 -19.27 15.48
CA HIS A 71 -5.61 -19.83 15.39
C HIS A 71 -6.42 -19.66 16.69
N PRO A 72 -7.73 -19.38 16.58
CA PRO A 72 -8.60 -19.24 17.75
C PRO A 72 -8.64 -20.60 18.48
N GLY A 73 -7.95 -20.69 19.61
CA GLY A 73 -7.82 -21.93 20.39
C GLY A 73 -6.58 -21.97 21.29
N VAL A 74 -5.55 -21.17 21.00
CA VAL A 74 -4.31 -21.17 21.79
C VAL A 74 -4.31 -20.05 22.84
N ALA A 75 -4.78 -20.43 24.05
CA ALA A 75 -4.56 -19.84 25.36
C ALA A 75 -5.10 -18.42 25.67
N GLY A 76 -6.05 -18.37 26.61
CA GLY A 76 -6.75 -17.18 27.09
C GLY A 76 -5.88 -16.04 27.66
N HIS A 77 -4.59 -16.25 27.94
CA HIS A 77 -3.65 -15.20 28.38
C HIS A 77 -2.85 -14.54 27.25
N LEU A 78 -2.79 -15.15 26.05
CA LEU A 78 -2.21 -14.53 24.84
C LEU A 78 -3.19 -13.53 24.19
N SER A 79 -4.46 -13.56 24.59
CA SER A 79 -5.54 -12.76 24.03
C SER A 79 -5.31 -11.25 24.19
N THR A 80 -4.89 -10.77 25.36
CA THR A 80 -4.69 -9.33 25.61
C THR A 80 -3.50 -8.77 24.84
N ARG A 81 -2.37 -9.49 24.81
CA ARG A 81 -1.17 -9.06 24.06
C ARG A 81 -1.41 -9.08 22.55
N ASN A 82 -2.13 -10.08 22.04
CA ASN A 82 -2.50 -10.16 20.64
C ASN A 82 -3.55 -9.11 20.26
N LYS A 83 -4.49 -8.79 21.17
CA LYS A 83 -5.46 -7.71 20.98
C LYS A 83 -4.79 -6.33 20.94
N LEU A 84 -3.88 -6.05 21.89
CA LEU A 84 -3.07 -4.82 21.91
C LEU A 84 -2.20 -4.68 20.65
N LYS A 85 -1.62 -5.78 20.15
CA LYS A 85 -0.90 -5.77 18.86
C LYS A 85 -1.83 -5.37 17.71
N ARG A 86 -3.04 -5.95 17.63
CA ARG A 86 -4.01 -5.63 16.57
C ARG A 86 -4.45 -4.16 16.61
N GLU A 87 -4.74 -3.64 17.80
CA GLU A 87 -5.13 -2.24 18.01
C GLU A 87 -3.99 -1.29 17.58
N SER A 88 -2.76 -1.56 18.02
CA SER A 88 -1.58 -0.78 17.62
C SER A 88 -1.32 -0.81 16.09
N TYR A 89 -1.57 -1.95 15.43
CA TYR A 89 -1.43 -2.02 13.97
C TYR A 89 -2.54 -1.29 13.22
N ALA A 90 -3.77 -1.33 13.72
CA ALA A 90 -4.87 -0.56 13.14
C ALA A 90 -4.58 0.96 13.22
N GLU A 91 -4.07 1.43 14.36
CA GLU A 91 -3.65 2.83 14.52
C GLU A 91 -2.52 3.22 13.56
N LEU A 92 -1.54 2.35 13.34
CA LEU A 92 -0.45 2.59 12.38
C LEU A 92 -0.96 2.60 10.93
N GLU A 93 -1.94 1.76 10.59
CA GLU A 93 -2.59 1.75 9.28
C GLU A 93 -3.37 3.04 9.03
N ASP A 94 -4.18 3.48 10.00
CA ASP A 94 -4.96 4.72 9.89
C ASP A 94 -4.05 5.93 9.77
N LYS A 95 -2.95 5.95 10.54
CA LYS A 95 -1.91 6.97 10.41
C LYS A 95 -1.29 6.96 9.02
N LEU A 96 -0.86 5.80 8.52
CA LEU A 96 -0.29 5.68 7.18
C LEU A 96 -1.26 6.14 6.09
N LEU A 97 -2.52 5.71 6.17
CA LEU A 97 -3.56 6.10 5.23
C LEU A 97 -3.75 7.62 5.25
N THR A 98 -3.82 8.23 6.43
CA THR A 98 -3.95 9.68 6.61
C THR A 98 -2.75 10.41 6.02
N ASP A 99 -1.53 9.98 6.34
CA ASP A 99 -0.29 10.60 5.83
C ASP A 99 -0.22 10.52 4.30
N LEU A 100 -0.59 9.38 3.72
CA LEU A 100 -0.63 9.20 2.27
C LEU A 100 -1.72 10.06 1.62
N GLN A 101 -2.93 10.10 2.19
CA GLN A 101 -4.00 10.96 1.69
C GLN A 101 -3.58 12.43 1.69
N GLN A 102 -2.94 12.91 2.75
CA GLN A 102 -2.45 14.29 2.82
C GLN A 102 -1.38 14.58 1.76
N LYS A 103 -0.42 13.66 1.57
CA LYS A 103 0.67 13.82 0.59
C LYS A 103 0.20 13.74 -0.86
N LEU A 104 -0.82 12.92 -1.13
CA LEU A 104 -1.28 12.59 -2.49
C LEU A 104 -2.53 13.37 -2.93
N ALA A 105 -3.29 13.95 -2.00
CA ALA A 105 -4.48 14.76 -2.29
C ALA A 105 -4.26 15.92 -3.28
N PRO A 106 -3.14 16.69 -3.22
CA PRO A 106 -2.91 17.79 -4.18
C PRO A 106 -2.87 17.34 -5.65
N PHE A 107 -2.68 16.05 -5.90
CA PHE A 107 -2.53 15.46 -7.22
C PHE A 107 -3.75 14.63 -7.65
N ARG A 108 -4.86 14.72 -6.90
CA ARG A 108 -6.08 13.91 -7.13
C ARG A 108 -5.82 12.41 -7.16
N ILE A 109 -4.81 11.97 -6.39
CA ILE A 109 -4.49 10.56 -6.21
C ILE A 109 -5.19 10.08 -4.94
N GLN A 110 -6.13 9.17 -5.11
CA GLN A 110 -6.78 8.43 -4.03
C GLN A 110 -5.86 7.34 -3.51
N VAL A 111 -6.04 6.98 -2.24
CA VAL A 111 -5.23 5.96 -1.58
C VAL A 111 -6.14 4.98 -0.87
N ALA A 112 -5.82 3.70 -0.99
CA ALA A 112 -6.38 2.64 -0.17
C ALA A 112 -5.27 1.77 0.39
N VAL A 113 -5.36 1.45 1.68
CA VAL A 113 -4.44 0.54 2.35
C VAL A 113 -5.23 -0.71 2.72
N TYR A 114 -4.71 -1.88 2.36
CA TYR A 114 -5.31 -3.18 2.67
C TYR A 114 -4.26 -4.13 3.24
N SER A 115 -4.70 -5.06 4.08
CA SER A 115 -3.90 -6.24 4.38
C SER A 115 -3.86 -7.18 3.17
N CYS A 116 -2.72 -7.82 2.93
CA CYS A 116 -2.59 -8.91 1.95
C CYS A 116 -3.65 -10.01 2.18
N ALA A 117 -4.08 -10.23 3.42
CA ALA A 117 -5.10 -11.23 3.75
C ALA A 117 -6.54 -10.79 3.43
N THR A 118 -6.79 -9.49 3.22
CA THR A 118 -8.15 -8.92 3.12
C THR A 118 -8.30 -8.00 1.91
N VAL A 119 -7.59 -8.27 0.82
CA VAL A 119 -7.72 -7.48 -0.41
C VAL A 119 -9.13 -7.67 -0.99
N PRO A 120 -9.94 -6.61 -1.14
CA PRO A 120 -11.28 -6.75 -1.70
C PRO A 120 -11.22 -7.21 -3.16
N ALA A 121 -12.11 -8.13 -3.56
CA ALA A 121 -12.19 -8.62 -4.93
C ALA A 121 -12.39 -7.51 -5.99
N ARG A 122 -13.04 -6.40 -5.59
CA ARG A 122 -13.23 -5.20 -6.43
C ARG A 122 -11.94 -4.48 -6.82
N GLU A 123 -10.83 -4.75 -6.12
CA GLU A 123 -9.54 -4.18 -6.50
C GLU A 123 -8.91 -4.98 -7.66
N HIS A 124 -9.45 -6.15 -8.02
CA HIS A 124 -8.90 -7.06 -9.05
C HIS A 124 -7.47 -7.57 -8.77
N TRP A 125 -6.95 -7.35 -7.55
CA TRP A 125 -5.69 -7.89 -7.07
C TRP A 125 -5.96 -9.09 -6.15
N THR A 126 -5.18 -10.15 -6.31
CA THR A 126 -5.13 -11.27 -5.36
C THR A 126 -3.71 -11.39 -4.82
N ALA A 127 -3.55 -11.39 -3.51
CA ALA A 127 -2.26 -11.67 -2.89
C ALA A 127 -2.12 -13.19 -2.76
N THR A 128 -1.23 -13.80 -3.55
CA THR A 128 -0.86 -15.20 -3.36
C THR A 128 0.21 -15.29 -2.28
N LEU A 129 -0.07 -16.00 -1.19
CA LEU A 129 0.96 -16.37 -0.20
C LEU A 129 2.02 -17.23 -0.91
N GLN A 130 3.30 -16.83 -0.83
CA GLN A 130 4.38 -17.69 -1.29
C GLN A 130 4.55 -18.82 -0.28
N SER A 131 4.45 -20.05 -0.77
CA SER A 131 4.60 -21.29 0.00
C SER A 131 6.05 -21.71 0.12
#